data_AF-Q4V7I5-F1
#
_entry.id   AF-Q4V7I5-F1
#
_cell.length_a   1.000
_cell.length_b   1.000
_cell.length_c   1.000
_cell.angle_alpha   90.00
_cell.angle_beta   90.00
_cell.angle_gamma   90.00
#
_symmetry.space_group_name_H-M   'P 1'
#
loop_
_entity.id
_entity.type
_entity.pdbx_description
1 polymer ?
#
loop_
_entity_poly.entity_id
_entity_poly.type
_entity_poly.pdbx_seq_one_letter_code
_entity_poly.pdbx_strand_id
1 'polypeptide(L)'
;MVENLKAVEQKKPKNNTEVLAVQEGIKVIETLVALGEEQNRVQLLALLVPTLISYLLDVNTFSSASQPSKDLHEFALQDLMRIGPLYPQAFKTVIGAAPELKARLETAIRASQASKAQAASRQPTPAIQSAPTIKLKTSFF
;
A
#
# COMPACT_ATOMS: atom_id res chain seq x y z
N MET A 1 -13.20 17.31 22.38
CA MET A 1 -11.94 17.31 21.58
C MET A 1 -11.75 16.01 20.79
N VAL A 2 -12.10 14.83 21.34
CA VAL A 2 -12.13 13.53 20.64
C VAL A 2 -13.16 13.43 19.50
N GLU A 3 -14.26 14.16 19.55
CA GLU A 3 -15.28 14.14 18.49
C GLU A 3 -14.83 14.84 17.20
N ASN A 4 -13.97 15.86 17.32
CA ASN A 4 -13.38 16.53 16.16
C ASN A 4 -12.33 15.65 15.46
N LEU A 5 -11.66 14.74 16.19
CA LEU A 5 -10.71 13.79 15.61
C LEU A 5 -11.44 12.73 14.76
N LYS A 6 -12.60 12.23 15.21
CA LYS A 6 -13.46 11.33 14.41
C LYS A 6 -14.03 12.00 13.16
N ALA A 7 -14.32 13.30 13.20
CA ALA A 7 -14.78 14.05 12.03
C ALA A 7 -13.67 14.25 10.99
N VAL A 8 -12.40 14.31 11.41
CA VAL A 8 -11.24 14.36 10.52
C VAL A 8 -10.97 13.02 9.85
N GLU A 9 -11.18 11.88 10.55
CA GLU A 9 -11.10 10.53 9.93
C GLU A 9 -12.07 10.35 8.74
N GLN A 10 -13.18 11.11 8.69
CA GLN A 10 -14.15 11.06 7.60
C GLN A 10 -13.80 11.97 6.41
N LYS A 11 -12.89 12.93 6.56
CA LYS A 11 -12.42 13.78 5.45
C LYS A 11 -11.25 13.12 4.74
N LYS A 12 -11.55 12.03 4.02
CA LYS A 12 -10.60 11.45 3.07
C LYS A 12 -10.36 12.42 1.91
N PRO A 13 -9.12 12.49 1.38
CA PRO A 13 -8.81 13.29 0.20
C PRO A 13 -9.76 13.00 -0.96
N LYS A 14 -10.32 14.06 -1.57
CA LYS A 14 -11.33 13.95 -2.63
C LYS A 14 -10.77 14.18 -4.02
N ASN A 15 -9.59 14.80 -4.12
CA ASN A 15 -8.93 15.11 -5.38
C ASN A 15 -7.42 14.83 -5.30
N ASN A 16 -6.76 14.82 -6.46
CA ASN A 16 -5.34 14.51 -6.56
C ASN A 16 -4.45 15.50 -5.81
N THR A 17 -4.83 16.78 -5.76
CA THR A 17 -4.06 17.81 -5.04
C THR A 17 -4.04 17.55 -3.54
N GLU A 18 -5.18 17.17 -2.96
CA GLU A 18 -5.28 16.77 -1.56
C GLU A 18 -4.49 15.48 -1.27
N VAL A 19 -4.51 14.50 -2.18
CA VAL A 19 -3.70 13.28 -2.05
C VAL A 19 -2.21 13.62 -2.03
N LEU A 20 -1.74 14.48 -2.93
CA LEU A 20 -0.35 14.94 -2.96
C LEU A 20 0.03 15.66 -1.67
N ALA A 21 -0.82 16.56 -1.17
CA ALA A 21 -0.56 17.27 0.08
C ALA A 21 -0.44 16.30 1.27
N VAL A 22 -1.29 15.27 1.32
CA VAL A 22 -1.22 14.21 2.34
C VAL A 22 0.06 13.39 2.20
N GLN A 23 0.44 13.00 0.99
CA GLN A 23 1.68 12.25 0.73
C GLN A 23 2.92 13.04 1.16
N GLU A 24 2.99 14.34 0.85
CA GLU A 24 4.09 15.20 1.28
C GLU A 24 4.11 15.36 2.80
N GLY A 25 2.94 15.53 3.45
CA GLY A 25 2.84 15.54 4.91
C GLY A 25 3.37 14.25 5.54
N ILE A 26 3.07 13.10 4.95
CA ILE A 26 3.60 11.80 5.39
C ILE A 26 5.12 11.75 5.25
N LYS A 27 5.68 12.13 4.09
CA LYS A 27 7.14 12.17 3.87
C LYS A 27 7.87 13.06 4.87
N VAL A 28 7.28 14.19 5.25
CA VAL A 28 7.84 15.07 6.29
C VAL A 28 7.90 14.32 7.62
N ILE A 29 6.82 13.66 8.03
CA ILE A 29 6.79 12.87 9.28
C ILE A 29 7.81 11.73 9.21
N GLU A 30 7.92 11.02 8.09
CA GLU A 30 8.92 9.97 7.90
C GLU A 30 10.35 10.48 8.02
N THR A 31 10.62 11.66 7.46
CA THR A 31 11.92 12.32 7.60
C THR A 31 12.21 12.62 9.07
N LEU A 32 11.21 13.09 9.83
CA LEU A 32 11.35 13.29 11.28
C LEU A 32 11.59 11.98 12.03
N VAL A 33 10.94 10.87 11.63
CA VAL A 33 11.21 9.53 12.21
C VAL A 33 12.64 9.10 11.94
N ALA A 34 13.14 9.31 10.71
CA ALA A 34 14.50 8.93 10.32
C ALA A 34 15.57 9.75 11.07
N LEU A 35 15.33 11.06 11.24
CA LEU A 35 16.23 11.96 11.98
C LEU A 35 16.08 11.82 13.50
N GLY A 36 14.92 11.37 13.96
CA GLY A 36 14.61 11.22 15.38
C GLY A 36 15.43 10.13 16.06
N GLU A 37 15.80 10.40 17.31
CA GLU A 37 16.40 9.42 18.21
C GLU A 37 15.45 8.26 18.50
N GLU A 38 16.00 7.10 18.85
CA GLU A 38 15.24 5.86 19.06
C GLU A 38 14.09 6.00 20.07
N GLN A 39 14.31 6.78 21.14
CA GLN A 39 13.29 7.10 22.14
C GLN A 39 12.07 7.86 21.59
N ASN A 40 12.28 8.71 20.59
CA ASN A 40 11.22 9.53 19.98
C ASN A 40 10.56 8.81 18.79
N ARG A 41 11.24 7.82 18.18
CA ARG A 41 10.71 7.06 17.04
C ARG A 41 9.39 6.35 17.36
N VAL A 42 9.26 5.77 18.56
CA VAL A 42 8.02 5.09 18.98
C VAL A 42 6.85 6.08 18.96
N GLN A 43 7.07 7.30 19.47
CA GLN A 43 6.01 8.31 19.55
C GLN A 43 5.65 8.89 18.18
N LEU A 44 6.64 9.12 17.32
CA LEU A 44 6.40 9.56 15.93
C LEU A 44 5.69 8.47 15.12
N LEU A 45 6.06 7.20 15.30
CA LEU A 45 5.35 6.07 14.67
C LEU A 45 3.97 5.83 15.25
N ALA A 46 3.74 6.13 16.53
CA ALA A 46 2.42 6.10 17.14
C ALA A 46 1.46 7.14 16.54
N LEU A 47 1.99 8.18 15.87
CA LEU A 47 1.20 9.11 15.06
C LEU A 47 1.07 8.61 13.61
N LEU A 48 2.19 8.21 13.00
CA LEU A 48 2.25 7.88 11.57
C LEU A 48 1.49 6.60 11.23
N VAL A 49 1.70 5.52 11.98
CA VAL A 49 1.13 4.19 11.67
C VAL A 49 -0.41 4.20 11.71
N PRO A 50 -1.08 4.72 12.77
CA PRO A 50 -2.54 4.81 12.76
C PRO A 50 -3.07 5.70 11.62
N THR A 51 -2.34 6.78 11.29
CA THR A 51 -2.70 7.68 10.19
C THR A 51 -2.69 6.95 8.84
N LEU A 52 -1.61 6.21 8.53
CA LEU A 52 -1.53 5.39 7.32
C LEU A 52 -2.62 4.31 7.29
N ILE A 53 -2.89 3.64 8.41
CA ILE A 53 -3.94 2.61 8.51
C ILE A 53 -5.33 3.22 8.26
N SER A 54 -5.57 4.46 8.65
CA SER A 54 -6.85 5.16 8.42
C SER A 54 -7.18 5.30 6.93
N TYR A 55 -6.17 5.39 6.07
CA TYR A 55 -6.31 5.45 4.61
C TYR A 55 -6.51 4.09 3.96
N LEU A 56 -6.31 2.99 4.67
CA LEU A 56 -6.52 1.66 4.12
C LEU A 56 -8.02 1.42 3.85
N LEU A 57 -8.35 1.07 2.61
CA LEU A 57 -9.69 0.66 2.24
C LEU A 57 -9.87 -0.82 2.55
N ASP A 58 -11.08 -1.19 2.94
CA ASP A 58 -11.49 -2.59 3.03
C ASP A 58 -11.87 -3.11 1.63
N VAL A 59 -12.03 -4.44 1.48
CA VAL A 59 -12.33 -5.06 0.19
C VAL A 59 -13.66 -4.58 -0.39
N ASN A 60 -14.64 -4.27 0.47
CA ASN A 60 -15.98 -3.85 0.06
C ASN A 60 -15.97 -2.41 -0.47
N THR A 61 -15.16 -1.53 0.13
CA THR A 61 -15.03 -0.11 -0.21
C THR A 61 -14.00 0.13 -1.30
N PHE A 62 -12.99 -0.74 -1.43
CA PHE A 62 -11.95 -0.60 -2.44
C PHE A 62 -12.52 -0.63 -3.85
N SER A 63 -13.46 -1.54 -4.14
CA SER A 63 -14.03 -1.67 -5.49
C SER A 63 -14.74 -0.39 -5.95
N SER A 64 -15.57 0.20 -5.07
CA SER A 64 -16.36 1.41 -5.33
C SER A 64 -15.63 2.73 -5.06
N ALA A 65 -14.41 2.69 -4.54
CA ALA A 65 -13.65 3.90 -4.22
C ALA A 65 -13.20 4.66 -5.47
N SER A 66 -13.08 5.99 -5.31
CA SER A 66 -12.51 6.88 -6.32
C SER A 66 -11.02 6.58 -6.54
N GLN A 67 -10.51 6.94 -7.71
CA GLN A 67 -9.08 6.75 -8.03
C GLN A 67 -8.13 7.39 -7.01
N PRO A 68 -8.33 8.65 -6.56
CA PRO A 68 -7.45 9.26 -5.56
C PRO A 68 -7.42 8.47 -4.24
N SER A 69 -8.55 7.89 -3.83
CA SER A 69 -8.61 7.08 -2.61
C SER A 69 -7.92 5.72 -2.78
N LYS A 70 -7.96 5.14 -3.98
CA LYS A 70 -7.22 3.90 -4.32
C LYS A 70 -5.71 4.16 -4.36
N ASP A 71 -5.29 5.28 -4.92
CA ASP A 71 -3.89 5.69 -4.97
C ASP A 71 -3.33 5.92 -3.57
N LEU A 72 -4.09 6.60 -2.71
CA LEU A 72 -3.72 6.82 -1.31
C LEU A 72 -3.69 5.51 -0.51
N HIS A 73 -4.59 4.56 -0.80
CA HIS A 73 -4.57 3.24 -0.18
C HIS A 73 -3.28 2.48 -0.51
N GLU A 74 -2.90 2.39 -1.79
CA GLU A 74 -1.67 1.68 -2.19
C GLU A 74 -0.44 2.38 -1.63
N PHE A 75 -0.39 3.71 -1.67
CA PHE A 75 0.67 4.50 -1.05
C PHE A 75 0.83 4.16 0.45
N ALA A 76 -0.26 4.23 1.21
CA ALA A 76 -0.21 3.97 2.64
C ALA A 76 0.15 2.51 2.96
N LEU A 77 -0.33 1.55 2.18
CA LEU A 77 0.01 0.14 2.34
C LEU A 77 1.50 -0.11 2.08
N GLN A 78 2.07 0.49 1.04
CA GLN A 78 3.49 0.37 0.71
C GLN A 78 4.37 0.95 1.82
N ASP A 79 4.02 2.12 2.35
CA ASP A 79 4.77 2.72 3.47
C ASP A 79 4.68 1.86 4.72
N LEU A 80 3.50 1.34 5.08
CA LEU A 80 3.36 0.43 6.22
C LEU A 80 4.22 -0.83 6.08
N MET A 81 4.27 -1.41 4.88
CA MET A 81 5.12 -2.57 4.58
C MET A 81 6.61 -2.27 4.64
N ARG A 82 7.02 -1.02 4.36
CA ARG A 82 8.42 -0.57 4.46
C ARG A 82 8.82 -0.20 5.88
N ILE A 83 7.94 0.47 6.63
CA ILE A 83 8.17 0.92 8.01
C ILE A 83 8.32 -0.29 8.95
N GLY A 84 7.51 -1.34 8.77
CA GLY A 84 7.54 -2.55 9.60
C GLY A 84 8.95 -3.14 9.81
N PRO A 85 9.68 -3.52 8.75
CA PRO A 85 11.05 -4.02 8.87
C PRO A 85 12.08 -2.92 9.20
N LEU A 86 11.81 -1.66 8.88
CA LEU A 86 12.74 -0.55 9.14
C LEU A 86 12.80 -0.18 10.64
N TYR A 87 11.67 -0.31 11.36
CA TYR A 87 11.56 0.01 12.78
C TYR A 87 10.81 -1.08 13.56
N PRO A 88 11.32 -2.32 13.62
CA PRO A 88 10.56 -3.48 14.06
C PRO A 88 10.07 -3.38 15.51
N GLN A 89 10.89 -2.88 16.43
CA GLN A 89 10.52 -2.75 17.84
C GLN A 89 9.43 -1.70 18.04
N ALA A 90 9.65 -0.50 17.50
CA ALA A 90 8.69 0.60 17.61
C ALA A 90 7.37 0.28 16.91
N PHE A 91 7.42 -0.30 15.71
CA PHE A 91 6.24 -0.72 14.97
C PHE A 91 5.45 -1.79 15.71
N LYS A 92 6.13 -2.78 16.31
CA LYS A 92 5.48 -3.81 17.14
C LYS A 92 4.80 -3.21 18.37
N THR A 93 5.42 -2.23 19.03
CA THR A 93 4.81 -1.51 20.16
C THR A 93 3.52 -0.80 19.74
N VAL A 94 3.55 -0.07 18.62
CA VAL A 94 2.38 0.68 18.13
C VAL A 94 1.24 -0.24 17.70
N ILE A 95 1.54 -1.26 16.89
CA ILE A 95 0.54 -2.24 16.43
C ILE A 95 0.03 -3.12 17.59
N GLY A 96 0.89 -3.42 18.57
CA GLY A 96 0.53 -4.19 19.75
C GLY A 96 -0.40 -3.45 20.71
N ALA A 97 -0.35 -2.12 20.72
CA ALA A 97 -1.23 -1.28 21.54
C ALA A 97 -2.68 -1.22 21.01
N ALA A 98 -2.91 -1.57 19.74
CA ALA A 98 -4.20 -1.43 19.06
C ALA A 98 -4.50 -2.64 18.16
N PRO A 99 -5.09 -3.73 18.71
CA PRO A 99 -5.38 -4.96 17.99
C PRO A 99 -6.25 -4.77 16.73
N GLU A 100 -7.15 -3.80 16.75
CA GLU A 100 -8.00 -3.43 15.62
C GLU A 100 -7.21 -2.87 14.43
N LEU A 101 -6.18 -2.07 14.69
CA LEU A 101 -5.29 -1.55 13.66
C LEU A 101 -4.48 -2.69 13.02
N LYS A 102 -4.02 -3.65 13.84
CA LYS A 102 -3.35 -4.86 13.38
C LYS A 102 -4.24 -5.65 12.42
N ALA A 103 -5.47 -5.95 12.81
CA ALA A 103 -6.41 -6.72 12.01
C ALA A 103 -6.70 -6.04 10.66
N ARG A 104 -6.85 -4.71 10.66
CA ARG A 104 -7.07 -3.93 9.44
C ARG A 104 -5.87 -3.98 8.50
N LEU A 105 -4.65 -3.84 9.03
CA LEU A 105 -3.42 -3.96 8.25
C LEU A 105 -3.26 -5.35 7.63
N GLU A 106 -3.44 -6.41 8.42
CA GLU A 106 -3.33 -7.80 7.93
C GLU A 106 -4.36 -8.10 6.83
N THR A 107 -5.57 -7.58 6.97
CA THR A 107 -6.63 -7.72 5.95
C THR A 107 -6.24 -7.01 4.65
N ALA A 108 -5.73 -5.78 4.75
CA ALA A 108 -5.28 -5.01 3.58
C ALA A 108 -4.10 -5.69 2.86
N ILE A 109 -3.11 -6.19 3.62
CA ILE A 109 -1.97 -6.95 3.05
C ILE A 109 -2.48 -8.17 2.30
N ARG A 110 -3.37 -8.96 2.91
CA ARG A 110 -3.92 -10.17 2.29
C ARG A 110 -4.68 -9.86 1.00
N ALA A 111 -5.50 -8.81 1.00
CA ALA A 111 -6.22 -8.35 -0.18
C ALA A 111 -5.28 -7.89 -1.30
N SER A 112 -4.21 -7.16 -0.96
CA SER A 112 -3.20 -6.71 -1.93
C SER A 112 -2.44 -7.89 -2.54
N GLN A 113 -2.05 -8.88 -1.73
CA GLN A 113 -1.37 -10.10 -2.21
C GLN A 113 -2.27 -10.92 -3.14
N ALA A 114 -3.54 -11.10 -2.80
CA ALA A 114 -4.51 -11.78 -3.66
C ALA A 114 -4.67 -11.06 -5.01
N SER A 115 -4.73 -9.73 -4.98
CA SER A 115 -4.86 -8.90 -6.19
C SER A 115 -3.60 -8.97 -7.07
N LYS A 116 -2.41 -8.91 -6.47
CA LYS A 116 -1.12 -9.04 -7.17
C LYS A 116 -0.93 -10.43 -7.77
N ALA A 117 -1.32 -11.49 -7.07
CA ALA A 117 -1.28 -12.86 -7.60
C ALA A 117 -2.21 -13.05 -8.82
N GLN A 118 -3.43 -12.49 -8.77
CA GLN A 118 -4.35 -12.51 -9.92
C GLN A 118 -3.79 -11.72 -11.12
N ALA A 119 -3.15 -10.57 -10.88
CA ALA A 119 -2.51 -9.81 -11.94
C ALA A 119 -1.32 -10.56 -12.58
N ALA A 120 -0.50 -11.24 -11.77
CA ALA A 120 0.62 -12.04 -12.27
C ALA A 120 0.16 -13.25 -13.11
N SER A 121 -0.95 -13.90 -12.75
CA SER A 121 -1.53 -15.00 -13.55
C SER A 121 -2.14 -14.57 -14.89
N ARG A 122 -2.30 -13.26 -15.14
CA ARG A 122 -2.84 -12.69 -16.38
C ARG A 122 -1.76 -12.19 -17.34
N GLN A 123 -0.48 -12.48 -17.10
CA GLN A 123 0.55 -12.19 -18.10
C GLN A 123 0.26 -12.97 -19.38
N PRO A 124 0.18 -12.30 -20.55
CA PRO A 124 -0.02 -12.98 -21.82
C PRO A 124 1.18 -13.90 -22.05
N THR A 125 0.91 -15.18 -22.32
CA THR A 125 1.86 -16.11 -22.91
C THR A 125 2.60 -15.39 -24.04
N PRO A 126 3.95 -15.39 -24.07
CA PRO A 126 4.67 -14.83 -25.21
C PRO A 126 4.19 -15.54 -26.46
N ALA A 127 3.64 -14.77 -27.41
CA ALA A 127 3.26 -15.26 -28.71
C ALA A 127 4.50 -15.87 -29.35
N ILE A 128 4.56 -17.20 -29.40
CA ILE A 128 5.58 -17.94 -30.12
C ILE A 128 5.43 -17.54 -31.59
N GLN A 129 6.34 -16.68 -32.04
CA GLN A 129 6.46 -16.30 -33.44
C GLN A 129 6.71 -17.58 -34.23
N SER A 130 5.72 -17.95 -35.05
CA SER A 130 5.79 -19.05 -36.00
C SER A 130 6.94 -18.79 -36.99
N ALA A 131 8.04 -19.53 -36.84
CA ALA A 131 9.11 -19.58 -37.83
C ALA A 131 8.61 -20.19 -39.15
N PRO A 132 8.93 -19.62 -40.32
CA PRO A 132 8.51 -20.20 -41.59
C PRO A 132 9.33 -21.48 -41.87
N THR A 133 8.62 -22.60 -42.02
CA THR A 133 9.19 -23.89 -42.43
C THR A 133 9.81 -23.78 -43.82
N ILE A 134 11.14 -23.84 -43.89
CA ILE A 134 11.87 -24.13 -45.13
C ILE A 134 11.54 -25.59 -45.49
N LYS A 135 10.70 -25.80 -46.51
CA LYS A 135 10.47 -27.13 -47.09
C LYS A 135 11.59 -27.42 -48.10
N LEU A 136 12.61 -28.13 -47.66
CA LEU A 136 13.58 -28.76 -48.55
C LEU A 136 12.88 -29.95 -49.23
N LYS A 137 12.47 -29.78 -50.49
CA LYS A 137 12.05 -30.91 -51.35
C LYS A 137 13.22 -31.29 -52.25
N THR A 138 13.93 -32.34 -51.88
CA THR A 138 14.73 -33.13 -52.82
C THR A 138 13.77 -34.04 -53.57
N SER A 139 13.77 -33.98 -54.90
CA SER A 139 13.13 -35.00 -55.73
C SER A 139 14.08 -35.29 -56.89
N PHE A 140 14.57 -36.52 -56.86
CA PHE A 140 15.35 -37.14 -57.93
C PHE A 140 14.36 -37.65 -58.98
N PHE A 141 14.50 -37.15 -60.21
CA PHE A 141 14.13 -37.80 -61.45
C PHE A 141 15.03 -37.27 -62.56
#